data_AF-A0A7C1HD09-F1
#
_entry.id   AF-A0A7C1HD09-F1
#
_cell.length_a   1.000
_cell.length_b   1.000
_cell.length_c   1.000
_cell.angle_alpha   90.00
_cell.angle_beta   90.00
_cell.angle_gamma   90.00
#
_symmetry.space_group_name_H-M   'P 1'
#
loop_
_entity.id
_entity.type
_entity.pdbx_description
1 polymer ?
#
loop_
_entity_poly.entity_id
_entity_poly.type
_entity_poly.pdbx_seq_one_letter_code
_entity_poly.pdbx_strand_id
1 'polypeptide(L)'
;MVNKNDDNIQDENRKMRYLRFIVDVTEARLYQEDLSTVEAIILTKSVREAVLKLFPGKDETYDLIYTPRFNRILKHRLISN
;
A
#
# COMPACT_ATOMS: atom_id res chain seq x y z
N MET A 1 -35.37 -2.38 6.24
CA MET A 1 -34.63 -1.11 6.13
C MET A 1 -33.18 -1.44 6.48
N VAL A 2 -32.27 -1.42 5.52
CA VAL A 2 -30.83 -1.63 5.80
C VAL A 2 -30.35 -0.38 6.54
N ASN A 3 -29.71 -0.58 7.69
CA ASN A 3 -29.28 0.49 8.57
C ASN A 3 -28.02 1.15 7.98
N LYS A 4 -28.09 2.46 7.72
CA LYS A 4 -27.02 3.26 7.08
C LYS A 4 -25.69 3.20 7.83
N ASN A 5 -25.72 2.87 9.13
CA ASN A 5 -24.53 2.66 9.95
C ASN A 5 -23.81 1.34 9.63
N ASP A 6 -24.56 0.29 9.29
CA ASP A 6 -23.99 -1.00 8.92
C ASP A 6 -23.29 -0.91 7.55
N ASP A 7 -23.90 -0.18 6.60
CA ASP A 7 -23.30 0.05 5.27
C ASP A 7 -21.96 0.81 5.36
N ASN A 8 -21.86 1.78 6.28
CA ASN A 8 -20.62 2.52 6.50
C ASN A 8 -19.52 1.62 7.09
N ILE A 9 -19.85 0.81 8.11
CA ILE A 9 -18.92 -0.15 8.72
C ILE A 9 -18.47 -1.20 7.70
N GLN A 10 -19.37 -1.68 6.83
CA GLN A 10 -19.01 -2.63 5.77
C GLN A 10 -18.06 -2.03 4.74
N ASP A 11 -18.26 -0.77 4.34
CA ASP A 11 -17.38 -0.07 3.41
C ASP A 11 -15.99 0.18 4.03
N GLU A 12 -15.93 0.61 5.29
CA GLU A 12 -14.66 0.76 6.02
C GLU A 12 -13.91 -0.57 6.12
N ASN A 13 -14.60 -1.65 6.50
CA ASN A 13 -14.01 -2.98 6.55
C ASN A 13 -13.51 -3.45 5.17
N ARG A 14 -14.24 -3.12 4.10
CA ARG A 14 -13.83 -3.44 2.73
C ARG A 14 -12.57 -2.68 2.34
N LYS A 15 -12.51 -1.37 2.62
CA LYS A 15 -11.31 -0.55 2.38
C LYS A 15 -10.11 -1.06 3.16
N MET A 16 -10.29 -1.46 4.42
CA MET A 16 -9.23 -2.03 5.26
C MET A 16 -8.72 -3.37 4.72
N ARG A 17 -9.61 -4.26 4.27
CA ARG A 17 -9.21 -5.51 3.61
C ARG A 17 -8.43 -5.26 2.33
N TYR A 18 -8.88 -4.31 1.51
CA TYR A 18 -8.19 -3.94 0.28
C TYR A 18 -6.81 -3.35 0.57
N LEU A 19 -6.68 -2.46 1.57
CA LEU A 19 -5.40 -1.91 2.00
C LEU A 19 -4.41 -3.01 2.40
N ARG A 20 -4.86 -3.98 3.22
CA ARG A 20 -4.01 -5.10 3.60
C ARG A 20 -3.56 -5.89 2.37
N PHE A 21 -4.51 -6.26 1.51
CA PHE A 21 -4.22 -7.01 0.30
C PHE A 21 -3.20 -6.30 -0.62
N ILE A 22 -3.42 -5.01 -0.94
CA ILE A 22 -2.53 -4.30 -1.86
C ILE A 22 -1.12 -4.13 -1.27
N VAL A 23 -1.02 -3.89 0.04
CA VAL A 23 0.29 -3.79 0.71
C VAL A 23 1.01 -5.14 0.69
N ASP A 24 0.34 -6.22 1.09
CA ASP A 24 0.93 -7.56 1.14
C ASP A 24 1.43 -8.02 -0.25
N VAL A 25 0.61 -7.80 -1.29
CA VAL A 25 0.98 -8.11 -2.68
C VAL A 25 2.16 -7.25 -3.15
N THR A 26 2.18 -5.96 -2.77
CA THR A 26 3.27 -5.05 -3.12
C THR A 26 4.57 -5.48 -2.48
N GLU A 27 4.57 -5.80 -1.17
CA GLU A 27 5.74 -6.31 -0.48
C GLU A 27 6.25 -7.59 -1.15
N ALA A 28 5.36 -8.55 -1.43
CA ALA A 28 5.72 -9.79 -2.13
C ALA A 28 6.35 -9.53 -3.51
N ARG A 29 5.78 -8.61 -4.30
CA ARG A 29 6.32 -8.24 -5.61
C ARG A 29 7.69 -7.56 -5.50
N LEU A 30 7.87 -6.70 -4.49
CA LEU A 30 9.14 -6.03 -4.21
C LEU A 30 10.24 -6.95 -3.67
N TYR A 31 9.96 -8.22 -3.35
CA TYR A 31 10.99 -9.22 -3.06
C TYR A 31 11.40 -10.07 -4.27
N GLN A 32 10.67 -10.00 -5.39
CA GLN A 32 10.98 -10.80 -6.58
C GLN A 32 12.12 -10.17 -7.40
N GLU A 33 13.05 -10.98 -7.89
CA GLU A 33 14.30 -10.53 -8.55
C GLU A 33 14.09 -10.01 -9.98
N ASP A 34 12.93 -10.25 -10.60
CA ASP A 34 12.60 -9.84 -11.98
C ASP A 34 12.18 -8.37 -12.11
N LEU A 35 12.05 -7.63 -11.01
CA LEU A 35 11.64 -6.23 -11.01
C LEU A 35 12.86 -5.29 -11.07
N SER A 36 12.93 -4.40 -12.05
CA SER A 36 13.98 -3.36 -12.06
C SER A 36 13.80 -2.37 -10.91
N THR A 37 14.87 -1.67 -10.54
CA THR A 37 14.83 -0.62 -9.51
C THR A 37 13.79 0.46 -9.83
N VAL A 38 13.69 0.86 -11.10
CA VAL A 38 12.73 1.88 -11.54
C VAL A 38 11.30 1.37 -11.40
N GLU A 39 11.02 0.13 -11.81
CA GLU A 39 9.70 -0.49 -11.65
C GLU A 39 9.30 -0.64 -10.17
N ALA A 40 10.26 -0.99 -9.29
CA ALA A 40 10.03 -1.05 -7.85
C ALA A 40 9.62 0.30 -7.25
N ILE A 41 10.26 1.39 -7.69
CA ILE A 41 9.93 2.76 -7.28
C ILE A 41 8.55 3.16 -7.81
N ILE A 42 8.26 2.88 -9.08
CA ILE A 42 6.94 3.16 -9.68
C ILE A 42 5.84 2.39 -8.94
N LEU A 43 6.07 1.12 -8.62
CA LEU A 43 5.10 0.28 -7.91
C LEU A 43 4.76 0.87 -6.53
N THR A 44 5.76 1.27 -5.74
CA THR A 44 5.52 1.89 -4.42
C THR A 44 4.75 3.21 -4.53
N LYS A 45 5.04 4.03 -5.55
CA LYS A 45 4.29 5.26 -5.82
C LYS A 45 2.83 4.97 -6.20
N SER A 46 2.59 4.03 -7.11
CA SER A 46 1.23 3.64 -7.53
C SER A 46 0.39 3.12 -6.37
N VAL A 47 0.99 2.37 -5.44
CA VAL A 47 0.31 1.87 -4.25
C VAL A 47 -0.06 3.02 -3.31
N ARG A 48 0.82 4.00 -3.10
CA ARG A 48 0.51 5.21 -2.32
C ARG A 48 -0.71 5.93 -2.91
N GLU A 49 -0.71 6.16 -4.22
CA GLU A 49 -1.82 6.82 -4.92
C GLU A 49 -3.13 6.04 -4.78
N ALA A 50 -3.09 4.70 -4.90
CA ALA A 50 -4.27 3.85 -4.75
C ALA A 50 -4.82 3.90 -3.31
N VAL A 51 -3.95 3.86 -2.30
CA VAL A 51 -4.36 3.91 -0.89
C VAL A 51 -4.96 5.27 -0.54
N LEU A 52 -4.37 6.37 -0.97
CA LEU A 52 -4.88 7.71 -0.67
C LEU A 52 -6.18 8.05 -1.40
N LYS A 53 -6.45 7.42 -2.55
CA LYS A 53 -7.78 7.46 -3.17
C LYS A 53 -8.86 6.78 -2.31
N LEU A 54 -8.50 5.73 -1.58
CA LEU A 54 -9.41 5.00 -0.69
C LEU A 54 -9.56 5.66 0.68
N PHE A 55 -8.52 6.34 1.15
CA PHE A 55 -8.47 7.03 2.42
C PHE A 55 -7.99 8.48 2.24
N PRO A 56 -8.85 9.36 1.69
CA PRO A 56 -8.48 10.77 1.48
C PRO A 56 -8.07 11.46 2.78
N GLY A 57 -6.97 12.22 2.74
CA GLY A 57 -6.45 12.96 3.90
C GLY A 57 -5.70 12.10 4.93
N LYS A 58 -5.33 10.87 4.58
CA LYS A 58 -4.53 9.97 5.44
C LYS A 58 -3.06 9.89 5.04
N ASP A 59 -2.55 10.89 4.32
CA ASP A 59 -1.15 10.99 3.87
C ASP A 59 -0.15 10.75 5.00
N GLU A 60 -0.25 11.51 6.09
CA GLU A 60 0.67 11.38 7.22
C GLU A 60 0.62 9.99 7.87
N THR A 61 -0.58 9.40 7.97
CA THR A 61 -0.75 8.05 8.53
C THR A 61 -0.13 7.00 7.61
N TYR A 62 -0.31 7.14 6.30
CA TYR A 62 0.34 6.27 5.32
C TYR A 62 1.86 6.39 5.42
N ASP A 63 2.38 7.61 5.45
CA ASP A 63 3.81 7.88 5.48
C ASP A 63 4.45 7.44 6.80
N LEU A 64 3.70 7.43 7.90
CA LEU A 64 4.18 6.88 9.17
C LEU A 64 4.25 5.34 9.17
N ILE A 65 3.29 4.66 8.53
CA ILE A 65 3.12 3.20 8.66
C ILE A 65 3.83 2.43 7.55
N TYR A 66 3.67 2.87 6.29
CA TYR A 66 4.04 2.07 5.11
C TYR A 66 5.31 2.56 4.44
N THR A 67 5.55 3.87 4.40
CA THR A 67 6.76 4.43 3.78
C THR A 67 8.07 3.85 4.37
N PRO A 68 8.22 3.68 5.70
CA PRO A 68 9.42 3.07 6.27
C PRO A 68 9.62 1.61 5.82
N ARG A 69 8.53 0.85 5.64
CA ARG A 69 8.58 -0.55 5.22
C ARG A 69 9.02 -0.67 3.77
N PHE A 70 8.39 0.07 2.87
CA PHE A 70 8.77 0.08 1.45
C PHE A 70 10.19 0.60 1.25
N ASN A 71 10.59 1.65 1.97
CA ASN A 71 11.96 2.17 1.90
C ASN A 71 13.00 1.13 2.34
N ARG A 72 12.70 0.31 3.36
CA ARG A 72 13.59 -0.78 3.77
C ARG A 72 13.78 -1.80 2.65
N ILE A 73 12.70 -2.19 1.97
CA ILE A 73 12.75 -3.16 0.87
C ILE A 73 13.50 -2.57 -0.33
N LEU A 74 13.19 -1.34 -0.73
CA LEU A 74 13.89 -0.64 -1.81
C LEU A 74 15.39 -0.48 -1.52
N LYS A 75 15.75 -0.09 -0.29
CA LYS A 75 17.15 0.04 0.12
C LYS A 75 17.90 -1.28 0.02
N HIS A 76 17.27 -2.38 0.43
CA HIS A 76 17.86 -3.72 0.28
C HIS A 76 18.12 -4.02 -1.21
N ARG A 77 17.15 -3.78 -2.10
CA ARG A 77 17.33 -3.98 -3.55
C ARG A 77 18.45 -3.12 -4.14
N LEU A 78 18.60 -1.88 -3.69
CA LEU A 78 19.65 -0.96 -4.17
C LEU A 78 21.06 -1.35 -3.74
N ILE A 79 21.20 -2.10 -2.64
CA ILE A 79 22.50 -2.58 -2.15
C ILE A 79 22.84 -3.94 -2.77
N SER A 80 21.84 -4.74 -3.14
CA SER A 80 22.00 -6.08 -3.71
C SER A 80 22.14 -6.13 -5.24
N ASN A 81 21.88 -5.05 -5.96
CA ASN A 81 22.12 -4.89 -7.41
C ASN A 81 23.45 -4.18 -7.67
#